data_AF-A0A7G6YMN1-F1
#
_entry.id   AF-A0A7G6YMN1-F1
#
_cell.length_a   1.000
_cell.length_b   1.000
_cell.length_c   1.000
_cell.angle_alpha   90.00
_cell.angle_beta   90.00
_cell.angle_gamma   90.00
#
_symmetry.space_group_name_H-M   'P 1'
#
loop_
_entity.id
_entity.type
_entity.pdbx_description
1 polymer ?
#
loop_
_entity_poly.entity_id
_entity_poly.type
_entity_poly.pdbx_seq_one_letter_code
_entity_poly.pdbx_strand_id
1 'polypeptide(L)'
;MKHTLLQACLLLLLSLLAGPTLGQTGGSVGIGTATPAASAALDLTSTSKGFLPPRMTVEQRNAITNPAAGLSIFNTTSGQLNYYDGKQWRESVAVAADNTSVPTGGTYTYTVPAGVTSLRVELAGASGGSSVGNGGRGGLVQAQLSVKPGQVLYAVVGRSGVQGPIKQGGGGIILRTTDNGGSGGFNGGASTMSGVAGGGGGASDLRVGGTALANRVLVAGGGGGGGYYLNSTGGEAGGSGGNQTGATGLYHGALTGGKAVARRRAEKARPTIIPTG
;
A
#
# COMPACT_ATOMS: atom_id res chain seq x y z
N MET A 1 -52.30 -64.86 28.39
CA MET A 1 -50.89 -65.01 28.82
C MET A 1 -49.88 -64.92 27.68
N LYS A 2 -50.05 -65.62 26.54
CA LYS A 2 -49.08 -65.57 25.42
C LYS A 2 -48.99 -64.20 24.72
N HIS A 3 -50.12 -63.50 24.51
CA HIS A 3 -50.13 -62.17 23.88
C HIS A 3 -49.50 -61.08 24.77
N THR A 4 -49.75 -61.13 26.08
CA THR A 4 -49.14 -60.23 27.07
C THR A 4 -47.63 -60.39 27.18
N LEU A 5 -47.10 -61.60 26.96
CA LEU A 5 -45.65 -61.85 26.96
C LEU A 5 -44.97 -61.30 25.70
N LEU A 6 -45.62 -61.45 24.54
CA LEU A 6 -45.09 -60.96 23.26
C LEU A 6 -45.04 -59.42 23.22
N GLN A 7 -46.03 -58.76 23.82
CA GLN A 7 -46.13 -57.31 23.87
C GLN A 7 -45.12 -56.69 24.85
N ALA A 8 -44.82 -57.37 25.97
CA ALA A 8 -43.77 -56.98 26.90
C ALA A 8 -42.36 -57.13 26.26
N CYS A 9 -42.11 -58.21 25.52
CA CYS A 9 -40.85 -58.38 24.78
C CYS A 9 -40.69 -57.33 23.67
N LEU A 10 -41.74 -56.97 22.94
CA LEU A 10 -41.66 -55.96 21.88
C LEU A 10 -41.37 -54.55 22.43
N LEU A 11 -41.97 -54.19 23.58
CA LEU A 11 -41.68 -52.93 24.28
C LEU A 11 -40.25 -52.88 24.85
N LEU A 12 -39.75 -54.00 25.38
CA LEU A 12 -38.36 -54.11 25.85
C LEU A 12 -37.38 -54.00 24.67
N LEU A 13 -37.64 -54.67 23.55
CA LEU A 13 -36.81 -54.60 22.34
C LEU A 13 -36.78 -53.19 21.74
N LEU A 14 -37.91 -52.46 21.76
CA LEU A 14 -37.99 -51.08 21.27
C LEU A 14 -37.18 -50.10 22.15
N SER A 15 -37.10 -50.36 23.46
CA SER A 15 -36.30 -49.54 24.39
C SER A 15 -34.78 -49.75 24.24
N LEU A 16 -34.33 -50.91 23.77
CA LEU A 16 -32.92 -51.18 23.47
C LEU A 16 -32.46 -50.63 22.11
N LEU A 17 -33.38 -50.36 21.18
CA LEU A 17 -33.05 -49.72 19.88
C LEU A 17 -32.95 -48.19 19.96
N ALA A 18 -33.47 -47.57 21.01
CA ALA A 18 -33.20 -46.18 21.36
C ALA A 18 -31.85 -46.10 22.10
N GLY A 19 -30.75 -46.33 21.37
CA GLY A 19 -29.41 -46.14 21.93
C GLY A 19 -29.28 -44.74 22.56
N PRO A 20 -28.52 -44.57 23.66
CA PRO A 20 -28.31 -43.25 24.23
C PRO A 20 -27.80 -42.32 23.15
N THR A 21 -28.52 -41.22 22.91
CA THR A 21 -27.96 -40.11 22.14
C THR A 21 -26.72 -39.67 22.89
N LEU A 22 -25.55 -39.86 22.30
CA LEU A 22 -24.28 -39.36 22.83
C LEU A 22 -24.22 -37.83 22.64
N GLY A 23 -25.22 -37.11 23.13
CA GLY A 23 -25.13 -35.68 23.34
C GLY A 23 -24.36 -35.48 24.64
N GLN A 24 -23.14 -34.95 24.56
CA GLN A 24 -22.44 -34.44 25.74
C GLN A 24 -23.30 -33.36 26.39
N THR A 25 -24.11 -33.77 27.35
CA THR A 25 -24.98 -32.90 28.13
C THR A 25 -24.28 -32.65 29.46
N GLY A 26 -23.26 -31.78 29.39
CA GLY A 26 -22.46 -31.31 30.52
C GLY A 26 -20.97 -31.70 30.42
N GLY A 27 -20.08 -30.69 30.43
CA GLY A 27 -18.61 -30.86 30.40
C GLY A 27 -17.93 -30.26 29.16
N SER A 28 -16.59 -30.25 29.17
CA SER A 28 -15.73 -29.87 28.04
C SER A 28 -15.52 -31.04 27.08
N VAL A 29 -15.66 -30.82 25.78
CA VAL A 29 -15.37 -31.81 24.75
C VAL A 29 -13.85 -31.89 24.52
N GLY A 30 -13.22 -33.01 24.89
CA GLY A 30 -11.83 -33.30 24.51
C GLY A 30 -11.75 -34.22 23.30
N ILE A 31 -10.95 -33.88 22.29
CA ILE A 31 -10.61 -34.75 21.17
C ILE A 31 -9.10 -34.84 21.09
N GLY A 32 -8.56 -36.05 21.32
CA GLY A 32 -7.11 -36.29 21.38
C GLY A 32 -6.46 -35.86 22.71
N THR A 33 -7.25 -35.46 23.70
CA THR A 33 -6.83 -35.18 25.08
C THR A 33 -7.85 -35.73 26.08
N ALA A 34 -7.38 -36.32 27.18
CA ALA A 34 -8.22 -36.79 28.29
C ALA A 34 -8.45 -35.70 29.36
N THR A 35 -7.68 -34.61 29.31
CA THR A 35 -7.76 -33.49 30.24
C THR A 35 -7.88 -32.19 29.43
N PRO A 36 -9.08 -31.87 28.91
CA PRO A 36 -9.30 -30.59 28.26
C PRO A 36 -8.92 -29.42 29.18
N ALA A 37 -8.40 -28.34 28.60
CA ALA A 37 -8.15 -27.12 29.35
C ALA A 37 -9.43 -26.66 30.07
N ALA A 38 -9.33 -26.26 31.34
CA ALA A 38 -10.50 -25.91 32.17
C ALA A 38 -11.33 -24.73 31.61
N SER A 39 -10.71 -23.88 30.79
CA SER A 39 -11.36 -22.76 30.10
C SER A 39 -11.93 -23.11 28.72
N ALA A 40 -11.76 -24.35 28.24
CA ALA A 40 -12.16 -24.76 26.92
C ALA A 40 -13.45 -25.61 26.97
N ALA A 41 -14.47 -25.17 26.25
CA ALA A 41 -15.65 -26.01 25.99
C ALA A 41 -15.35 -27.10 24.94
N LEU A 42 -14.37 -26.87 24.05
CA LEU A 42 -13.84 -27.82 23.08
C LEU A 42 -12.32 -27.70 23.03
N ASP A 43 -11.62 -28.80 23.28
CA ASP A 43 -10.16 -28.92 23.22
C ASP A 43 -9.77 -30.01 22.21
N LEU A 44 -8.98 -29.64 21.20
CA LEU A 44 -8.56 -30.49 20.09
C LEU A 44 -7.04 -30.59 20.09
N THR A 45 -6.51 -31.76 20.45
CA THR A 45 -5.06 -32.01 20.42
C THR A 45 -4.73 -33.03 19.34
N SER A 46 -3.86 -32.65 18.39
CA SER A 46 -3.28 -33.54 17.40
C SER A 46 -1.97 -32.98 16.88
N THR A 47 -1.00 -33.85 16.60
CA THR A 47 0.26 -33.47 15.94
C THR A 47 0.21 -33.63 14.42
N SER A 48 -0.83 -34.27 13.88
CA SER A 48 -0.94 -34.64 12.46
C SER A 48 -2.27 -34.29 11.80
N LYS A 49 -3.28 -33.83 12.56
CA LYS A 49 -4.59 -33.43 12.05
C LYS A 49 -4.92 -32.00 12.48
N GLY A 50 -5.66 -31.29 11.63
CA GLY A 50 -6.20 -29.96 11.94
C GLY A 50 -7.69 -29.99 12.23
N PHE A 51 -8.24 -28.82 12.59
CA PHE A 51 -9.68 -28.61 12.63
C PHE A 51 -10.17 -28.21 11.22
N LEU A 52 -11.12 -28.97 10.69
CA LEU A 52 -11.79 -28.65 9.44
C LEU A 52 -13.16 -28.03 9.76
N PRO A 53 -13.29 -26.69 9.78
CA PRO A 53 -14.57 -26.05 10.05
C PRO A 53 -15.59 -26.37 8.94
N PRO A 54 -16.90 -26.14 9.17
CA PRO A 54 -17.92 -26.25 8.13
C PRO A 54 -17.51 -25.51 6.86
N ARG A 55 -17.63 -26.18 5.71
CA ARG A 55 -17.23 -25.66 4.40
C ARG A 55 -18.44 -25.40 3.54
N MET A 56 -18.54 -24.21 2.96
CA MET A 56 -19.70 -23.81 2.17
C MET A 56 -19.37 -22.66 1.21
N THR A 57 -20.22 -22.45 0.20
CA THR A 57 -20.12 -21.30 -0.71
C THR A 57 -20.58 -20.00 -0.05
N VAL A 58 -20.31 -18.86 -0.68
CA VAL A 58 -20.85 -17.55 -0.28
C VAL A 58 -22.37 -17.57 -0.16
N GLU A 59 -23.06 -18.19 -1.13
CA GLU A 59 -24.52 -18.26 -1.18
C GLU A 59 -25.08 -19.04 0.01
N GLN A 60 -24.51 -20.22 0.28
CA GLN A 60 -24.88 -21.06 1.42
C GLN A 60 -24.61 -20.38 2.76
N ARG A 61 -23.46 -19.69 2.89
CA ARG A 61 -23.12 -18.90 4.07
C ARG A 61 -24.12 -17.76 4.30
N ASN A 62 -24.49 -17.05 3.24
CA ASN A 62 -25.44 -15.94 3.32
C ASN A 62 -26.87 -16.42 3.61
N ALA A 63 -27.19 -17.69 3.31
CA ALA A 63 -28.46 -18.31 3.65
C ALA A 63 -28.57 -18.74 5.13
N ILE A 64 -27.51 -18.59 5.94
CA ILE A 64 -27.58 -18.83 7.39
C ILE A 64 -28.38 -17.70 8.04
N THR A 65 -29.58 -18.03 8.52
CA THR A 65 -30.45 -17.10 9.27
C THR A 65 -29.93 -16.90 10.69
N ASN A 66 -29.87 -15.65 11.16
CA ASN A 66 -29.44 -15.27 12.51
C ASN A 66 -28.11 -15.90 12.97
N PRO A 67 -27.01 -15.74 12.21
CA PRO A 67 -25.72 -16.30 12.62
C PRO A 67 -25.25 -15.70 13.94
N ALA A 68 -24.73 -16.54 14.82
CA ALA A 68 -24.16 -16.10 16.10
C ALA A 68 -22.83 -15.36 15.88
N ALA A 69 -22.55 -14.34 16.70
CA ALA A 69 -21.23 -13.71 16.72
C ALA A 69 -20.14 -14.74 17.05
N GLY A 70 -19.04 -14.73 16.29
CA GLY A 70 -17.96 -15.71 16.39
C GLY A 70 -18.17 -16.99 15.57
N LEU A 71 -19.34 -17.19 14.95
CA LEU A 71 -19.57 -18.33 14.05
C LEU A 71 -18.53 -18.33 12.94
N SER A 72 -17.79 -19.42 12.79
CA SER A 72 -16.66 -19.53 11.87
C SER A 72 -16.85 -20.67 10.87
N ILE A 73 -16.60 -20.37 9.60
CA ILE A 73 -16.74 -21.31 8.47
C ILE A 73 -15.56 -21.14 7.51
N PHE A 74 -15.26 -22.14 6.69
CA PHE A 74 -14.36 -21.96 5.55
C PHE A 74 -15.18 -21.75 4.28
N ASN A 75 -15.01 -20.61 3.64
CA ASN A 75 -15.72 -20.24 2.44
C ASN A 75 -15.01 -20.82 1.22
N THR A 76 -15.64 -21.80 0.56
CA THR A 76 -15.06 -22.48 -0.60
C THR A 76 -15.09 -21.61 -1.87
N THR A 77 -15.90 -20.55 -1.91
CA THR A 77 -15.90 -19.58 -3.01
C THR A 77 -14.72 -18.62 -2.92
N SER A 78 -14.42 -18.07 -1.73
CA SER A 78 -13.28 -17.15 -1.56
C SER A 78 -11.97 -17.83 -1.16
N GLY A 79 -12.03 -19.10 -0.75
CA GLY A 79 -10.86 -19.87 -0.30
C GLY A 79 -10.33 -19.40 1.06
N GLN A 80 -11.15 -18.73 1.87
CA GLN A 80 -10.74 -18.13 3.13
C GLN A 80 -11.61 -18.57 4.30
N LEU A 81 -11.03 -18.56 5.51
CA LEU A 81 -11.81 -18.63 6.73
C LEU A 81 -12.66 -17.36 6.84
N ASN A 82 -13.94 -17.51 7.14
CA ASN A 82 -14.84 -16.41 7.44
C ASN A 82 -15.38 -16.56 8.85
N TYR A 83 -15.65 -15.44 9.51
CA TYR A 83 -16.35 -15.40 10.78
C TYR A 83 -17.43 -14.33 10.78
N TYR A 84 -18.51 -14.55 11.51
CA TYR A 84 -19.56 -13.54 11.69
C TYR A 84 -19.22 -12.63 12.87
N ASP A 85 -19.13 -11.32 12.65
CA ASP A 85 -18.75 -10.35 13.69
C ASP A 85 -19.93 -9.90 14.58
N GLY A 86 -21.09 -10.54 14.43
CA GLY A 86 -22.35 -10.13 15.07
C GLY A 86 -23.20 -9.18 14.22
N LYS A 87 -22.67 -8.69 13.08
CA LYS A 87 -23.40 -7.84 12.13
C LYS A 87 -23.23 -8.32 10.68
N GLN A 88 -22.03 -8.73 10.30
CA GLN A 88 -21.70 -9.17 8.95
C GLN A 88 -20.62 -10.25 8.95
N TRP A 89 -20.53 -10.99 7.83
CA TRP A 89 -19.43 -11.92 7.59
C TRP A 89 -18.15 -11.15 7.27
N ARG A 90 -17.06 -11.53 7.94
CA ARG A 90 -15.69 -11.05 7.74
C ARG A 90 -14.82 -12.17 7.21
N GLU A 91 -13.80 -11.81 6.44
CA GLU A 91 -12.75 -12.74 6.04
C GLU A 91 -11.56 -12.61 6.98
N SER A 92 -10.98 -13.74 7.39
CA SER A 92 -9.73 -13.77 8.13
C SER A 92 -8.58 -13.67 7.13
N VAL A 93 -8.24 -12.44 6.74
CA VAL A 93 -7.11 -12.17 5.85
C VAL A 93 -5.84 -12.01 6.69
N ALA A 94 -4.81 -12.80 6.41
CA ALA A 94 -3.46 -12.46 6.84
C ALA A 94 -3.01 -11.25 6.01
N VAL A 95 -3.02 -10.06 6.60
CA VAL A 95 -2.41 -8.90 5.95
C VAL A 95 -0.90 -9.04 6.12
N ALA A 96 -0.24 -9.67 5.16
CA ALA A 96 1.21 -9.54 5.05
C ALA A 96 1.54 -8.06 4.86
N ALA A 97 2.56 -7.55 5.58
CA ALA A 97 3.10 -6.22 5.30
C ALA A 97 3.75 -6.26 3.91
N ASP A 98 3.00 -5.89 2.88
CA ASP A 98 3.49 -5.81 1.51
C ASP A 98 4.28 -4.50 1.35
N ASN A 99 5.60 -4.61 1.45
CA ASN A 99 6.50 -3.50 1.15
C ASN A 99 6.77 -3.47 -0.36
N THR A 100 5.89 -2.80 -1.10
CA THR A 100 6.10 -2.56 -2.53
C THR A 100 7.02 -1.35 -2.76
N SER A 101 8.14 -1.54 -3.47
CA SER A 101 9.05 -0.45 -3.88
C SER A 101 9.10 -0.31 -5.41
N VAL A 102 8.97 0.90 -5.92
CA VAL A 102 9.06 1.20 -7.38
C VAL A 102 10.09 2.30 -7.62
N PRO A 103 11.36 1.93 -7.90
CA PRO A 103 12.47 2.89 -7.94
C PRO A 103 12.68 3.55 -9.31
N THR A 104 12.21 2.92 -10.39
CA THR A 104 12.40 3.42 -11.74
C THR A 104 11.32 4.44 -12.09
N GLY A 105 11.69 5.50 -12.80
CA GLY A 105 10.71 6.51 -13.20
C GLY A 105 9.72 5.98 -14.25
N GLY A 106 8.44 6.28 -14.04
CA GLY A 106 7.34 5.73 -14.83
C GLY A 106 6.01 5.82 -14.09
N THR A 107 4.98 5.19 -14.64
CA THR A 107 3.65 5.10 -14.03
C THR A 107 3.36 3.65 -13.67
N TYR A 108 2.95 3.42 -12.43
CA TYR A 108 2.65 2.11 -11.87
C TYR A 108 1.27 2.11 -11.25
N THR A 109 0.69 0.92 -11.13
CA THR A 109 -0.58 0.71 -10.42
C THR A 109 -0.35 -0.14 -9.19
N TYR A 110 -1.11 0.15 -8.13
CA TYR A 110 -1.13 -0.62 -6.90
C TYR A 110 -2.58 -0.83 -6.48
N THR A 111 -2.99 -2.09 -6.32
CA THR A 111 -4.31 -2.44 -5.81
C THR A 111 -4.20 -2.75 -4.33
N VAL A 112 -4.95 -2.00 -3.51
CA VAL A 112 -4.96 -2.17 -2.06
C VAL A 112 -5.44 -3.58 -1.70
N PRO A 113 -4.66 -4.38 -0.95
CA PRO A 113 -5.05 -5.73 -0.57
C PRO A 113 -6.33 -5.76 0.27
N ALA A 114 -6.97 -6.94 0.33
CA ALA A 114 -8.10 -7.16 1.21
C ALA A 114 -7.73 -6.85 2.68
N GLY A 115 -8.66 -6.24 3.42
CA GLY A 115 -8.45 -5.87 4.83
C GLY A 115 -7.56 -4.65 5.09
N VAL A 116 -6.88 -4.10 4.09
CA VAL A 116 -6.01 -2.92 4.26
C VAL A 116 -6.82 -1.62 4.14
N THR A 117 -6.71 -0.76 5.17
CA THR A 117 -7.40 0.54 5.24
C THR A 117 -6.46 1.74 5.42
N SER A 118 -5.17 1.50 5.60
CA SER A 118 -4.13 2.53 5.69
C SER A 118 -2.84 2.03 5.06
N LEU A 119 -2.14 2.91 4.35
CA LEU A 119 -0.82 2.66 3.80
C LEU A 119 0.19 3.65 4.40
N ARG A 120 1.37 3.15 4.76
CA ARG A 120 2.55 4.00 4.95
C ARG A 120 3.18 4.23 3.59
N VAL A 121 3.33 5.49 3.20
CA VAL A 121 3.85 5.88 1.89
C VAL A 121 5.10 6.72 2.07
N GLU A 122 6.15 6.37 1.33
CA GLU A 122 7.36 7.16 1.16
C GLU A 122 7.53 7.51 -0.33
N LEU A 123 7.58 8.80 -0.66
CA LEU A 123 7.79 9.29 -2.03
C LEU A 123 9.04 10.16 -2.07
N ALA A 124 9.92 9.89 -3.01
CA ALA A 124 11.06 10.75 -3.32
C ALA A 124 10.89 11.34 -4.71
N GLY A 125 10.91 12.66 -4.82
CA GLY A 125 11.05 13.34 -6.11
C GLY A 125 12.47 13.16 -6.65
N ALA A 126 12.63 13.20 -7.96
CA ALA A 126 13.93 13.00 -8.58
C ALA A 126 14.81 14.25 -8.48
N SER A 127 16.13 14.06 -8.53
CA SER A 127 17.11 15.15 -8.57
C SER A 127 17.09 15.91 -9.89
N GLY A 128 17.50 17.18 -9.88
CA GLY A 128 17.90 17.88 -11.10
C GLY A 128 19.18 17.28 -11.70
N GLY A 129 19.36 17.49 -13.00
CA GLY A 129 20.60 17.21 -13.69
C GLY A 129 21.68 18.21 -13.28
N SER A 130 22.93 17.75 -13.27
CA SER A 130 24.09 18.59 -12.96
C SER A 130 24.58 19.36 -14.19
N SER A 131 25.43 20.34 -13.92
CA SER A 131 26.24 21.10 -14.87
C SER A 131 27.62 21.31 -14.19
N VAL A 132 28.20 22.50 -14.27
CA VAL A 132 29.28 22.95 -13.36
C VAL A 132 28.75 22.99 -11.92
N GLY A 133 27.48 23.36 -11.74
CA GLY A 133 26.75 23.23 -10.50
C GLY A 133 26.07 21.88 -10.31
N ASN A 134 25.96 21.40 -9.08
CA ASN A 134 25.18 20.20 -8.78
C ASN A 134 23.67 20.47 -8.92
N GLY A 135 22.95 19.51 -9.51
CA GLY A 135 21.49 19.49 -9.46
C GLY A 135 20.96 19.41 -8.03
N GLY A 136 19.83 20.08 -7.78
CA GLY A 136 19.11 20.06 -6.53
C GLY A 136 18.49 18.69 -6.25
N ARG A 137 18.40 18.33 -4.97
CA ARG A 137 17.69 17.11 -4.54
C ARG A 137 16.18 17.30 -4.65
N GLY A 138 15.48 16.25 -5.06
CA GLY A 138 14.02 16.20 -4.95
C GLY A 138 13.58 16.09 -3.49
N GLY A 139 12.30 16.36 -3.25
CA GLY A 139 11.67 16.33 -1.94
C GLY A 139 11.40 14.90 -1.49
N LEU A 140 11.30 14.71 -0.17
CA LEU A 140 10.87 13.47 0.46
C LEU A 140 9.50 13.71 1.11
N VAL A 141 8.56 12.80 0.89
CA VAL A 141 7.26 12.77 1.58
C VAL A 141 7.12 11.45 2.29
N GLN A 142 6.84 11.51 3.59
CA GLN A 142 6.40 10.37 4.38
C GLN A 142 4.99 10.65 4.90
N ALA A 143 4.05 9.75 4.64
CA ALA A 143 2.65 9.94 5.02
C ALA A 143 1.97 8.61 5.35
N GLN A 144 0.93 8.68 6.18
CA GLN A 144 -0.11 7.67 6.19
C GLN A 144 -1.24 8.11 5.26
N LEU A 145 -1.70 7.19 4.41
CA LEU A 145 -2.78 7.40 3.47
C LEU A 145 -3.92 6.43 3.78
N SER A 146 -5.09 6.97 4.10
CA SER A 146 -6.31 6.19 4.23
C SER A 146 -6.76 5.65 2.88
N VAL A 147 -7.07 4.36 2.82
CA VAL A 147 -7.47 3.64 1.62
C VAL A 147 -8.63 2.69 1.88
N LYS A 148 -9.23 2.17 0.82
CA LYS A 148 -10.23 1.09 0.89
C LYS A 148 -9.65 -0.20 0.31
N PRO A 149 -9.99 -1.37 0.86
CA PRO A 149 -9.69 -2.66 0.22
C PRO A 149 -10.14 -2.67 -1.24
N GLY A 150 -9.29 -3.15 -2.15
CA GLY A 150 -9.53 -3.19 -3.59
C GLY A 150 -9.38 -1.85 -4.32
N GLN A 151 -9.09 -0.75 -3.62
CA GLN A 151 -8.86 0.55 -4.26
C GLN A 151 -7.59 0.52 -5.12
N VAL A 152 -7.68 1.05 -6.35
CA VAL A 152 -6.54 1.20 -7.25
C VAL A 152 -5.90 2.57 -7.06
N LEU A 153 -4.59 2.58 -6.83
CA LEU A 153 -3.72 3.75 -6.74
C LEU A 153 -2.79 3.79 -7.95
N TYR A 154 -2.46 4.98 -8.40
CA TYR A 154 -1.46 5.19 -9.45
C TYR A 154 -0.24 5.87 -8.85
N ALA A 155 0.91 5.19 -8.86
CA ALA A 155 2.18 5.77 -8.44
C ALA A 155 2.92 6.27 -9.68
N VAL A 156 3.20 7.57 -9.74
CA VAL A 156 3.99 8.17 -10.82
C VAL A 156 5.33 8.57 -10.24
N VAL A 157 6.40 7.93 -10.68
CA VAL A 157 7.76 8.12 -10.17
C VAL A 157 8.52 9.04 -11.13
N GLY A 158 9.03 10.15 -10.61
CA GLY A 158 9.80 11.12 -11.39
C GLY A 158 11.13 10.56 -11.87
N ARG A 159 11.67 11.12 -12.96
CA ARG A 159 13.05 10.83 -13.41
C ARG A 159 13.96 12.02 -13.16
N SER A 160 15.26 11.75 -13.01
CA SER A 160 16.24 12.83 -12.87
C SER A 160 16.23 13.72 -14.11
N GLY A 161 16.51 15.01 -13.91
CA GLY A 161 16.89 15.88 -15.02
C GLY A 161 18.18 15.37 -15.66
N VAL A 162 18.33 15.60 -16.96
CA VAL A 162 19.53 15.26 -17.71
C VAL A 162 20.62 16.28 -17.42
N GLN A 163 21.85 15.79 -17.28
CA GLN A 163 23.02 16.63 -17.14
C GLN A 163 23.18 17.54 -18.36
N GLY A 164 23.44 18.83 -18.12
CA GLY A 164 23.77 19.74 -19.20
C GLY A 164 25.09 19.34 -19.86
N PRO A 165 25.28 19.60 -21.16
CA PRO A 165 26.47 19.18 -21.89
C PRO A 165 27.74 19.81 -21.28
N ILE A 166 28.55 19.00 -20.59
CA ILE A 166 29.88 19.39 -20.10
C ILE A 166 30.96 18.91 -21.07
N LYS A 167 31.44 19.78 -21.97
CA LYS A 167 32.66 19.50 -22.75
C LYS A 167 33.85 20.12 -22.02
N GLN A 168 34.48 19.35 -21.12
CA GLN A 168 35.76 19.77 -20.54
C GLN A 168 36.85 19.62 -21.61
N GLY A 169 37.22 20.73 -22.26
CA GLY A 169 38.53 20.82 -22.89
C GLY A 169 39.59 20.90 -21.79
N GLY A 170 40.55 19.96 -21.79
CA GLY A 170 41.68 20.01 -20.86
C GLY A 170 42.40 21.35 -21.00
N GLY A 171 42.19 22.26 -20.04
CA GLY A 171 42.70 23.63 -20.10
C GLY A 171 41.72 24.75 -19.72
N GLY A 172 40.46 24.45 -19.39
CA GLY A 172 39.58 25.43 -18.74
C GLY A 172 38.88 26.44 -19.66
N ILE A 173 38.84 26.19 -20.98
CA ILE A 173 38.00 26.96 -21.91
C ILE A 173 36.66 26.24 -22.08
N ILE A 174 35.58 26.85 -21.59
CA ILE A 174 34.20 26.46 -21.88
C ILE A 174 33.78 27.17 -23.18
N LEU A 175 33.80 26.45 -24.31
CA LEU A 175 33.18 26.96 -25.53
C LEU A 175 31.66 26.92 -25.36
N ARG A 176 30.99 28.06 -25.53
CA ARG A 176 29.53 28.10 -25.69
C ARG A 176 29.17 27.14 -26.82
N THR A 177 28.50 26.04 -26.50
CA THR A 177 27.91 25.19 -27.54
C THR A 177 26.53 25.74 -27.86
N THR A 178 26.12 25.62 -29.12
CA THR A 178 24.72 25.83 -29.56
C THR A 178 23.83 24.64 -29.18
N ASP A 179 24.33 23.74 -28.33
CA ASP A 179 23.61 22.54 -27.95
C ASP A 179 22.50 22.93 -26.96
N ASN A 180 21.36 22.23 -27.06
CA ASN A 180 20.31 22.36 -26.06
C ASN A 180 20.85 21.95 -24.69
N GLY A 181 20.50 22.70 -23.65
CA GLY A 181 20.87 22.35 -22.28
C GLY A 181 20.20 21.05 -21.82
N GLY A 182 20.43 20.69 -20.56
CA GLY A 182 19.90 19.45 -19.99
C GLY A 182 18.37 19.36 -20.10
N SER A 183 17.87 18.24 -20.65
CA SER A 183 16.44 17.92 -20.71
C SER A 183 15.84 17.72 -19.31
N GLY A 184 14.59 18.12 -19.15
CA GLY A 184 13.83 17.91 -17.93
C GLY A 184 13.51 16.44 -17.66
N GLY A 185 13.43 16.09 -16.38
CA GLY A 185 13.03 14.77 -15.91
C GLY A 185 11.53 14.49 -16.08
N PHE A 186 11.19 13.22 -16.31
CA PHE A 186 9.81 12.75 -16.45
C PHE A 186 8.93 13.17 -15.26
N ASN A 187 7.65 13.48 -15.53
CA ASN A 187 6.66 13.97 -14.55
C ASN A 187 6.96 15.40 -14.04
N GLY A 188 7.38 16.28 -14.94
CA GLY A 188 7.30 17.74 -14.76
C GLY A 188 8.62 18.47 -14.54
N GLY A 189 9.78 17.84 -14.75
CA GLY A 189 11.06 18.56 -14.79
C GLY A 189 11.16 19.43 -16.04
N ALA A 190 11.65 20.65 -15.90
CA ALA A 190 11.82 21.56 -17.03
C ALA A 190 13.18 21.35 -17.73
N SER A 191 13.18 21.39 -19.05
CA SER A 191 14.41 21.47 -19.85
C SER A 191 15.00 22.89 -19.80
N THR A 192 16.30 23.01 -20.04
CA THR A 192 16.97 24.31 -20.24
C THR A 192 17.15 24.56 -21.73
N MET A 193 16.88 25.80 -22.18
CA MET A 193 16.80 26.13 -23.62
C MET A 193 18.11 26.67 -24.23
N SER A 194 19.14 26.96 -23.43
CA SER A 194 20.44 27.38 -23.95
C SER A 194 21.55 27.12 -22.94
N GLY A 195 22.64 26.52 -23.44
CA GLY A 195 23.93 26.39 -22.77
C GLY A 195 24.12 25.15 -21.91
N VAL A 196 24.99 25.23 -20.91
CA VAL A 196 25.53 24.05 -20.20
C VAL A 196 24.71 23.66 -18.98
N ALA A 197 23.62 24.38 -18.68
CA ALA A 197 22.79 24.16 -17.51
C ALA A 197 22.11 22.78 -17.49
N GLY A 198 21.92 22.22 -16.30
CA GLY A 198 21.25 20.93 -16.10
C GLY A 198 19.73 21.06 -16.12
N GLY A 199 19.02 20.01 -16.57
CA GLY A 199 17.56 19.97 -16.54
C GLY A 199 17.00 19.77 -15.13
N GLY A 200 15.75 20.16 -14.89
CA GLY A 200 15.09 19.92 -13.61
C GLY A 200 14.64 18.47 -13.43
N GLY A 201 14.61 17.98 -12.20
CA GLY A 201 14.12 16.65 -11.85
C GLY A 201 12.60 16.55 -11.85
N GLY A 202 12.07 15.36 -12.09
CA GLY A 202 10.64 15.06 -12.06
C GLY A 202 10.04 14.90 -10.67
N ALA A 203 8.76 15.23 -10.51
CA ALA A 203 8.01 14.93 -9.28
C ALA A 203 7.71 13.43 -9.17
N SER A 204 7.58 12.93 -7.95
CA SER A 204 6.94 11.65 -7.67
C SER A 204 5.63 11.86 -6.92
N ASP A 205 4.57 11.19 -7.32
CA ASP A 205 3.25 11.40 -6.74
C ASP A 205 2.37 10.15 -6.73
N LEU A 206 1.41 10.12 -5.81
CA LEU A 206 0.38 9.10 -5.74
C LEU A 206 -0.95 9.71 -6.17
N ARG A 207 -1.73 8.99 -6.99
CA ARG A 207 -3.03 9.43 -7.50
C ARG A 207 -4.14 8.44 -7.18
N VAL A 208 -5.33 8.96 -6.98
CA VAL A 208 -6.57 8.19 -6.76
C VAL A 208 -7.61 8.64 -7.79
N GLY A 209 -8.28 7.68 -8.43
CA GLY A 209 -9.34 7.99 -9.41
C GLY A 209 -8.84 8.33 -10.81
N GLY A 210 -7.61 7.91 -11.16
CA GLY A 210 -7.04 8.00 -12.51
C GLY A 210 -5.68 8.70 -12.57
N THR A 211 -5.16 8.92 -13.76
CA THR A 211 -3.80 9.44 -14.01
C THR A 211 -3.72 10.95 -14.24
N ALA A 212 -4.78 11.73 -14.08
CA ALA A 212 -4.71 13.19 -14.25
C ALA A 212 -3.96 13.88 -13.09
N LEU A 213 -3.37 15.06 -13.31
CA LEU A 213 -2.68 15.81 -12.25
C LEU A 213 -3.62 16.23 -11.09
N ALA A 214 -4.91 16.42 -11.39
CA ALA A 214 -5.95 16.72 -10.39
C ALA A 214 -6.20 15.56 -9.40
N ASN A 215 -5.80 14.34 -9.77
CA ASN A 215 -6.01 13.14 -8.96
C ASN A 215 -4.91 12.91 -7.93
N ARG A 216 -3.90 13.78 -7.87
CA ARG A 216 -2.77 13.69 -6.93
C ARG A 216 -3.27 13.84 -5.49
N VAL A 217 -2.90 12.88 -4.64
CA VAL A 217 -3.19 12.89 -3.19
C VAL A 217 -1.93 13.10 -2.35
N LEU A 218 -0.76 12.72 -2.86
CA LEU A 218 0.56 12.92 -2.24
C LEU A 218 1.55 13.30 -3.34
N VAL A 219 2.42 14.28 -3.10
CA VAL A 219 3.40 14.76 -4.09
C VAL A 219 4.73 15.10 -3.43
N ALA A 220 5.80 14.45 -3.90
CA ALA A 220 7.18 14.79 -3.64
C ALA A 220 7.78 15.49 -4.87
N GLY A 221 8.12 16.77 -4.74
CA GLY A 221 8.61 17.55 -5.87
C GLY A 221 10.00 17.15 -6.36
N GLY A 222 10.27 17.29 -7.65
CA GLY A 222 11.61 17.15 -8.21
C GLY A 222 12.50 18.35 -7.90
N GLY A 223 13.82 18.14 -7.85
CA GLY A 223 14.81 19.19 -7.59
C GLY A 223 15.13 20.03 -8.83
N GLY A 224 15.60 21.27 -8.63
CA GLY A 224 16.04 22.13 -9.74
C GLY A 224 17.36 21.66 -10.36
N GLY A 225 17.60 21.95 -11.63
CA GLY A 225 18.86 21.65 -12.31
C GLY A 225 20.02 22.56 -11.84
N GLY A 226 21.24 22.12 -12.07
CA GLY A 226 22.45 22.90 -11.79
C GLY A 226 22.64 24.03 -12.81
N GLY A 227 22.93 25.24 -12.33
CA GLY A 227 23.24 26.39 -13.20
C GLY A 227 24.72 26.51 -13.57
N TYR A 228 25.02 27.50 -14.42
CA TYR A 228 26.37 27.87 -14.84
C TYR A 228 26.55 29.39 -14.86
N TYR A 229 27.75 29.89 -14.55
CA TYR A 229 28.06 31.32 -14.60
C TYR A 229 29.16 31.60 -15.63
N LEU A 230 28.85 32.42 -16.63
CA LEU A 230 29.86 33.09 -17.47
C LEU A 230 30.19 34.46 -16.85
N ASN A 231 31.48 34.74 -16.73
CA ASN A 231 32.01 36.05 -16.32
C ASN A 231 31.25 37.22 -17.02
N SER A 232 30.77 38.15 -16.20
CA SER A 232 30.27 39.53 -16.46
C SER A 232 29.05 39.79 -17.36
N THR A 233 28.34 38.78 -17.90
CA THR A 233 27.10 39.04 -18.72
C THR A 233 25.83 38.31 -18.29
N GLY A 234 25.86 37.66 -17.12
CA GLY A 234 24.72 36.88 -16.58
C GLY A 234 24.89 35.38 -16.84
N GLY A 235 24.68 34.56 -15.81
CA GLY A 235 24.79 33.10 -15.93
C GLY A 235 23.55 32.47 -16.59
N GLU A 236 23.50 31.14 -16.62
CA GLU A 236 22.35 30.30 -17.03
C GLU A 236 21.78 29.55 -15.82
N ALA A 237 20.48 29.67 -15.56
CA ALA A 237 19.77 28.95 -14.52
C ALA A 237 19.48 27.53 -14.97
N GLY A 238 19.66 26.58 -14.05
CA GLY A 238 19.20 25.22 -14.26
C GLY A 238 17.68 25.12 -14.34
N GLY A 239 17.21 24.02 -14.94
CA GLY A 239 15.79 23.78 -15.16
C GLY A 239 15.01 23.68 -13.85
N SER A 240 13.80 24.21 -13.81
CA SER A 240 12.93 24.07 -12.63
C SER A 240 12.60 22.59 -12.37
N GLY A 241 12.66 22.18 -11.12
CA GLY A 241 12.17 20.86 -10.71
C GLY A 241 10.65 20.77 -10.83
N GLY A 242 10.11 19.55 -10.98
CA GLY A 242 8.68 19.33 -11.12
C GLY A 242 7.95 19.49 -9.80
N ASN A 243 7.04 20.46 -9.69
CA ASN A 243 6.02 20.54 -8.62
C ASN A 243 4.95 21.62 -8.88
N GLN A 244 3.99 21.80 -7.94
CA GLN A 244 3.20 23.05 -7.82
C GLN A 244 4.02 24.24 -7.23
N THR A 245 5.15 23.95 -6.58
CA THR A 245 6.19 24.92 -6.16
C THR A 245 7.56 24.25 -6.24
N GLY A 246 8.03 23.95 -7.45
CA GLY A 246 9.45 23.67 -7.67
C GLY A 246 10.17 25.01 -7.62
N ALA A 247 11.21 25.14 -6.79
CA ALA A 247 12.05 26.33 -6.87
C ALA A 247 12.86 26.24 -8.17
N THR A 248 12.82 27.30 -8.98
CA THR A 248 13.85 27.55 -9.99
C THR A 248 15.22 27.48 -9.31
N GLY A 249 16.26 27.04 -10.03
CA GLY A 249 17.63 27.27 -9.55
C GLY A 249 17.81 28.77 -9.30
N LEU A 250 18.15 29.17 -8.08
CA LEU A 250 18.34 30.58 -7.76
C LEU A 250 19.61 31.08 -8.44
N TYR A 251 19.49 32.16 -9.21
CA TYR A 251 20.64 33.03 -9.41
C TYR A 251 20.96 33.73 -8.10
N HIS A 252 22.26 33.99 -7.92
CA HIS A 252 22.94 34.62 -6.78
C HIS A 252 23.75 33.62 -5.95
N GLY A 253 25.04 33.52 -6.29
CA GLY A 253 26.13 33.08 -5.41
C GLY A 253 26.24 31.59 -5.09
N ALA A 254 25.19 30.80 -5.26
CA ALA A 254 25.22 29.36 -5.02
C ALA A 254 25.12 28.56 -6.33
N LEU A 255 26.15 27.78 -6.66
CA LEU A 255 26.23 26.88 -7.83
C LEU A 255 25.30 25.65 -7.71
N THR A 256 24.26 25.68 -6.88
CA THR A 256 23.47 24.48 -6.51
C THR A 256 21.99 24.68 -6.84
N GLY A 257 21.37 23.67 -7.48
CA GLY A 257 19.95 23.69 -7.80
C GLY A 257 19.05 23.77 -6.56
N GLY A 258 17.89 24.44 -6.68
CA GLY A 258 16.94 24.63 -5.59
C GLY A 258 16.34 23.32 -5.04
N LYS A 259 16.09 23.27 -3.73
CA LYS A 259 15.42 22.14 -3.05
C LYS A 259 13.91 22.18 -3.29
N ALA A 260 13.28 21.02 -3.45
CA ALA A 260 11.82 20.93 -3.62
C ALA A 260 11.06 20.94 -2.28
N VAL A 261 9.86 21.53 -2.26
CA VAL A 261 8.94 21.56 -1.10
C VAL A 261 7.95 20.39 -1.15
N ALA A 262 7.73 19.72 -0.01
CA ALA A 262 6.71 18.69 0.18
C ALA A 262 5.36 19.29 0.61
N ARG A 263 4.22 18.82 0.07
CA ARG A 263 2.88 19.14 0.61
C ARG A 263 1.97 17.90 0.69
N ARG A 264 1.21 17.79 1.79
CA ARG A 264 -0.04 17.02 1.84
C ARG A 264 -1.19 17.97 1.51
N ARG A 265 -2.08 17.62 0.57
CA ARG A 265 -3.31 18.39 0.36
C ARG A 265 -4.30 18.00 1.47
N ALA A 266 -4.28 18.79 2.55
CA ALA A 266 -5.20 18.66 3.65
C ALA A 266 -6.58 19.18 3.24
N GLU A 267 -7.40 18.34 2.62
CA GLU A 267 -8.87 18.59 2.59
C GLU A 267 -9.75 17.34 2.39
N LYS A 268 -9.18 16.12 2.38
CA LYS A 268 -10.00 14.89 2.32
C LYS A 268 -9.67 13.80 3.33
N ALA A 269 -8.80 14.10 4.29
CA ALA A 269 -8.52 13.22 5.42
C ALA A 269 -8.85 14.00 6.69
N ARG A 270 -10.02 13.73 7.27
CA ARG A 270 -10.32 14.12 8.65
C ARG A 270 -9.33 13.36 9.55
N PRO A 271 -8.45 14.03 10.30
CA PRO A 271 -7.65 13.36 11.31
C PRO A 271 -8.54 13.15 12.53
N THR A 272 -8.87 11.90 12.85
CA THR A 272 -9.30 11.58 14.21
C THR A 272 -8.05 11.63 15.08
N ILE A 273 -7.93 12.68 15.90
CA ILE A 273 -6.94 12.76 16.97
C ILE A 273 -7.31 11.66 17.96
N ILE A 274 -6.48 10.63 18.08
CA ILE A 274 -6.51 9.73 19.23
C ILE A 274 -5.67 10.44 20.31
N PRO A 275 -6.24 10.80 21.47
CA PRO A 275 -5.44 11.29 22.58
C PRO A 275 -4.55 10.14 23.05
N THR A 276 -3.24 10.34 23.01
CA THR A 276 -2.33 9.50 23.78
C THR A 276 -2.54 9.84 25.24
N GLY A 277 -2.98 8.86 26.03
CA GLY A 277 -2.76 8.87 27.48
C GLY A 277 -1.28 8.75 27.81
#